data_AF-A0A2V6CH92-F1
#
_entry.id   AF-A0A2V6CH92-F1
#
_cell.length_a   1.000
_cell.length_b   1.000
_cell.length_c   1.000
_cell.angle_alpha   90.00
_cell.angle_beta   90.00
_cell.angle_gamma   90.00
#
_symmetry.space_group_name_H-M   'P 1'
#
loop_
_entity.id
_entity.type
_entity.pdbx_description
1 polymer ?
#
loop_
_entity_poly.entity_id
_entity_poly.type
_entity_poly.pdbx_seq_one_letter_code
_entity_poly.pdbx_strand_id
1 'polypeptide(L)'
;MFVVAAVLFALAALGGIILAALHLTTKSAPVPLALLHGLLAAAGLVLLIIGVTQMASAGLPGIALVIFIIAALGGFVLFAIHLKTRPLPGA
;
A
#
# COMPACT_ATOMS: atom_id res chain seq x y z
N MET A 1 -10.00 12.63 9.50
CA MET A 1 -8.73 12.18 8.86
C MET A 1 -8.33 10.76 9.28
N PHE A 2 -8.00 10.49 10.54
CA PHE A 2 -7.51 9.16 10.96
C PHE A 2 -8.52 8.03 10.75
N VAL A 3 -9.81 8.25 11.02
CA VAL A 3 -10.86 7.25 10.74
C VAL A 3 -10.90 6.91 9.25
N VAL A 4 -10.85 7.92 8.39
CA VAL A 4 -10.85 7.73 6.92
C VAL A 4 -9.57 6.99 6.49
N ALA A 5 -8.40 7.38 7.01
CA ALA A 5 -7.14 6.68 6.76
C ALA A 5 -7.22 5.21 7.21
N ALA A 6 -7.77 4.92 8.39
CA ALA A 6 -7.94 3.57 8.90
C ALA A 6 -8.88 2.73 8.02
N VAL A 7 -10.00 3.31 7.56
CA VAL A 7 -10.90 2.64 6.61
C VAL A 7 -10.19 2.33 5.28
N LEU A 8 -9.44 3.29 4.73
CA LEU A 8 -8.68 3.07 3.50
C LEU A 8 -7.61 1.99 3.68
N PHE A 9 -6.89 1.99 4.80
CA PHE A 9 -5.92 0.93 5.11
C PHE A 9 -6.59 -0.42 5.33
N ALA A 10 -7.76 -0.49 5.93
CA ALA A 10 -8.51 -1.74 6.08
C ALA A 10 -8.90 -2.30 4.70
N LEU A 11 -9.44 -1.47 3.80
CA LEU A 11 -9.76 -1.87 2.43
C LEU A 11 -8.52 -2.28 1.65
N ALA A 12 -7.42 -1.53 1.79
CA ALA A 12 -6.14 -1.88 1.18
C ALA A 12 -5.63 -3.21 1.73
N ALA A 13 -5.69 -3.46 3.05
CA ALA A 13 -5.25 -4.70 3.67
C ALA A 13 -6.05 -5.90 3.14
N LEU A 14 -7.37 -5.77 2.97
CA LEU A 14 -8.18 -6.81 2.33
C LEU A 14 -7.71 -7.09 0.90
N GLY A 15 -7.49 -6.05 0.10
CA GLY A 15 -6.93 -6.19 -1.25
C GLY A 15 -5.56 -6.88 -1.25
N GLY A 16 -4.67 -6.51 -0.32
CA GLY A 16 -3.34 -7.08 -0.15
C GLY A 16 -3.38 -8.56 0.25
N ILE A 17 -4.25 -8.92 1.18
CA ILE A 17 -4.47 -10.32 1.61
C ILE A 17 -4.97 -11.16 0.42
N ILE A 18 -5.94 -10.65 -0.35
CA ILE A 18 -6.44 -11.34 -1.53
C ILE A 18 -5.32 -11.55 -2.55
N LEU A 19 -4.53 -10.51 -2.85
CA LEU A 19 -3.39 -10.61 -3.76
C LEU A 19 -2.34 -11.62 -3.29
N ALA A 20 -2.01 -11.61 -2.00
CA ALA A 20 -1.06 -12.56 -1.41
C ALA A 20 -1.60 -14.00 -1.49
N ALA A 21 -2.86 -14.22 -1.13
CA ALA A 21 -3.50 -15.53 -1.23
C ALA A 21 -3.54 -16.03 -2.69
N LEU A 22 -3.86 -15.16 -3.64
CA LEU A 22 -3.83 -15.49 -5.07
C LEU A 22 -2.42 -15.80 -5.56
N HIS A 23 -1.40 -15.10 -5.07
CA HIS A 23 0.00 -15.36 -5.42
C HIS A 23 0.50 -16.71 -4.87
N LEU A 24 -0.01 -17.14 -3.72
CA LEU A 24 0.33 -18.43 -3.11
C LEU A 24 -0.44 -19.60 -3.71
N THR A 25 -1.65 -19.37 -4.21
CA THR A 25 -2.53 -20.43 -4.76
C THR A 25 -2.48 -20.53 -6.29
N THR A 26 -2.21 -19.43 -6.98
CA THR A 26 -2.18 -19.32 -8.45
C THR A 26 -0.89 -18.66 -8.92
N LYS A 27 -0.58 -18.73 -10.21
CA LYS A 27 0.65 -18.11 -10.76
C LYS A 27 0.56 -16.60 -10.99
N SER A 28 -0.63 -15.99 -10.99
CA SER A 28 -0.77 -14.58 -11.39
C SER A 28 -1.82 -13.84 -10.58
N ALA A 29 -1.37 -12.82 -9.84
CA ALA A 29 -2.26 -11.88 -9.20
C ALA A 29 -2.84 -10.89 -10.23
N PRO A 30 -4.14 -10.55 -10.14
CA PRO A 30 -4.78 -9.62 -11.08
C PRO A 30 -4.23 -8.20 -10.91
N VAL A 31 -3.69 -7.65 -12.00
CA VAL A 31 -3.11 -6.29 -12.05
C VAL A 31 -4.07 -5.20 -11.58
N PRO A 32 -5.37 -5.17 -11.98
CA PRO A 32 -6.29 -4.14 -11.51
C PRO A 32 -6.46 -4.11 -10.00
N LEU A 33 -6.49 -5.30 -9.36
CA LEU A 33 -6.60 -5.41 -7.90
C LEU A 33 -5.32 -4.93 -7.21
N ALA A 34 -4.14 -5.21 -7.81
CA ALA A 34 -2.85 -4.70 -7.32
C ALA A 34 -2.78 -3.18 -7.37
N LEU A 35 -3.24 -2.58 -8.47
CA LEU A 35 -3.33 -1.12 -8.60
C LEU A 35 -4.33 -0.52 -7.59
N LEU A 36 -5.50 -1.15 -7.41
CA LEU A 36 -6.49 -0.70 -6.43
C LEU A 36 -5.95 -0.76 -4.99
N HIS A 37 -5.29 -1.87 -4.62
CA HIS A 37 -4.62 -2.00 -3.33
C HIS A 37 -3.60 -0.87 -3.12
N GLY A 38 -2.71 -0.65 -4.10
CA GLY A 38 -1.69 0.40 -4.03
C GLY A 38 -2.28 1.80 -3.90
N LEU A 39 -3.33 2.11 -4.68
CA LEU A 39 -4.02 3.40 -4.61
C LEU A 39 -4.68 3.65 -3.26
N LEU A 40 -5.38 2.64 -2.72
CA LEU A 40 -6.03 2.74 -1.40
C LEU A 40 -4.99 2.91 -0.28
N ALA A 41 -3.89 2.16 -0.34
CA ALA A 41 -2.80 2.27 0.63
C ALA A 41 -2.13 3.65 0.55
N ALA A 42 -1.86 4.16 -0.66
CA ALA A 42 -1.26 5.47 -0.86
C ALA A 42 -2.18 6.60 -0.36
N ALA A 43 -3.47 6.54 -0.67
CA ALA A 43 -4.45 7.52 -0.17
C ALA A 43 -4.56 7.49 1.36
N GLY A 44 -4.57 6.30 1.97
CA GLY A 44 -4.53 6.13 3.43
C GLY A 44 -3.27 6.75 4.04
N LEU A 45 -2.11 6.53 3.42
CA LEU A 45 -0.83 7.07 3.86
C LEU A 45 -0.78 8.60 3.77
N VAL A 46 -1.28 9.19 2.69
CA VAL A 46 -1.39 10.66 2.54
C VAL A 46 -2.27 11.25 3.64
N LEU A 47 -3.43 10.65 3.92
CA LEU A 47 -4.30 11.14 5.01
C LEU A 47 -3.68 10.97 6.39
N LEU A 48 -2.91 9.90 6.62
CA LEU A 48 -2.16 9.70 7.86
C LEU A 48 -1.06 10.75 8.03
N ILE A 49 -0.30 11.06 6.97
CA ILE A 49 0.72 12.13 6.97
C ILE A 49 0.08 13.46 7.34
N ILE A 50 -0.97 13.85 6.62
CA ILE A 50 -1.69 15.11 6.91
C ILE A 50 -2.13 15.13 8.38
N GLY A 51 -2.61 14.02 8.92
CA GLY A 51 -3.01 13.96 10.31
C GLY A 51 -1.92 14.08 11.33
N VAL A 52 -0.79 13.41 11.11
CA VAL A 52 0.36 13.53 12.01
C VAL A 52 0.90 14.96 12.00
N THR A 53 0.92 15.64 10.84
CA THR A 53 1.44 17.03 10.75
C THR A 53 0.60 18.07 11.49
N GLN A 54 -0.65 17.76 11.82
CA GLN A 54 -1.55 18.66 12.56
C GLN A 54 -1.51 18.42 14.08
N MET A 55 -0.77 17.41 14.56
CA MET A 55 -0.68 17.07 15.98
C MET A 55 0.54 17.72 16.65
N ALA A 56 0.36 18.14 17.92
CA ALA A 56 1.45 18.70 18.74
C ALA A 56 2.53 17.67 19.12
N SER A 57 2.16 16.39 19.19
CA SER A 57 3.08 15.28 19.39
C SER A 57 2.62 14.07 18.58
N ALA A 58 3.56 13.33 17.99
CA ALA A 58 3.22 12.31 17.01
C ALA A 58 2.65 11.02 17.65
N GLY A 59 3.06 10.66 18.87
CA GLY A 59 2.52 9.52 19.63
C GLY A 59 2.39 8.22 18.81
N LEU A 60 1.28 7.49 19.01
CA LEU A 60 0.92 6.31 18.23
C LEU A 60 0.78 6.57 16.72
N PRO A 61 0.10 7.65 16.26
CA PRO A 61 0.01 7.97 14.84
C PRO A 61 1.37 8.11 14.15
N GLY A 62 2.38 8.64 14.83
CA GLY A 62 3.76 8.73 14.34
C GLY A 62 4.40 7.36 14.15
N ILE A 63 4.20 6.43 15.08
CA ILE A 63 4.68 5.05 14.95
C ILE A 63 4.01 4.36 13.77
N ALA A 64 2.68 4.50 13.65
CA ALA A 64 1.93 3.96 12.51
C ALA A 64 2.48 4.52 11.18
N LEU A 65 2.75 5.83 11.12
CA LEU A 65 3.30 6.46 9.94
C LEU A 65 4.65 5.85 9.53
N VAL A 66 5.57 5.66 10.48
CA VAL A 66 6.87 5.03 10.19
C VAL A 66 6.70 3.62 9.64
N ILE A 67 5.84 2.80 10.26
CA ILE A 67 5.57 1.43 9.82
C ILE A 67 4.99 1.41 8.40
N PHE A 68 3.98 2.25 8.13
CA PHE A 68 3.36 2.30 6.81
C PHE A 68 4.29 2.86 5.72
N ILE A 69 5.20 3.77 6.06
CA ILE A 69 6.27 4.22 5.13
C ILE A 69 7.17 3.04 4.75
N ILE A 70 7.65 2.27 5.73
CA ILE A 70 8.50 1.10 5.47
C ILE A 70 7.76 0.09 4.60
N ALA A 71 6.49 -0.19 4.91
CA ALA A 71 5.65 -1.09 4.12
C ALA A 71 5.46 -0.59 2.68
N ALA A 72 5.19 0.70 2.49
CA ALA A 72 5.02 1.31 1.17
C ALA A 72 6.31 1.23 0.34
N LEU A 73 7.47 1.53 0.95
CA LEU A 73 8.76 1.42 0.29
C LEU A 73 9.05 -0.02 -0.15
N GLY A 74 8.82 -1.00 0.74
CA GLY A 74 8.93 -2.41 0.39
C GLY A 74 8.05 -2.80 -0.79
N GLY A 75 6.77 -2.39 -0.78
CA GLY A 75 5.83 -2.63 -1.87
C GLY A 75 6.28 -2.00 -3.20
N PHE A 76 6.73 -0.75 -3.20
CA PHE A 76 7.23 -0.06 -4.40
C PHE A 76 8.49 -0.72 -4.98
N VAL A 77 9.43 -1.15 -4.14
CA VAL A 77 10.64 -1.85 -4.58
C VAL A 77 10.28 -3.16 -5.27
N LEU A 78 9.40 -3.97 -4.67
CA LEU A 78 8.94 -5.23 -5.27
C LEU A 78 8.20 -4.99 -6.58
N PHE A 79 7.36 -3.97 -6.64
CA PHE A 79 6.65 -3.59 -7.86
C PHE A 79 7.59 -3.13 -8.97
N ALA A 80 8.59 -2.31 -8.65
CA ALA A 80 9.59 -1.84 -9.61
C ALA A 80 10.43 -2.99 -10.17
N ILE A 81 10.83 -3.95 -9.33
CA ILE A 81 11.50 -5.18 -9.77
C ILE A 81 10.58 -5.97 -10.71
N HIS A 82 9.30 -6.14 -10.35
CA HIS A 82 8.34 -6.84 -11.19
C HIS A 82 8.21 -6.21 -12.58
N LEU A 83 8.08 -4.88 -12.65
CA LEU A 83 8.03 -4.15 -13.93
C LEU A 83 9.29 -4.37 -14.77
N LYS A 84 10.48 -4.38 -14.15
CA LYS A 84 11.75 -4.57 -14.87
C LYS A 84 11.92 -5.99 -15.40
N THR A 85 11.35 -6.99 -14.72
CA THR A 85 11.43 -8.41 -15.11
C THR A 85 10.42 -8.82 -16.18
N ARG A 86 9.40 -7.99 -16.45
CA ARG A 86 8.49 -8.17 -17.59
C ARG A 86 9.06 -7.35 -18.76
N PRO A 87 9.62 -7.96 -19.83
CA PRO A 87 9.98 -7.19 -21.01
C PRO A 87 8.72 -6.51 -21.55
N LEU A 88 8.83 -5.24 -21.92
CA LEU A 88 7.76 -4.49 -22.57
C LEU A 88 7.29 -5.29 -23.80
N PRO A 89 6.01 -5.68 -23.91
CA PRO A 89 5.47 -6.12 -25.19
C PRO A 89 5.47 -4.90 -26.12
N GLY A 90 6.45 -4.82 -27.02
CA GLY A 90 6.53 -3.80 -28.07
C GLY A 90 7.67 -2.78 -27.95
N ALA A 91 8.87 -3.19 -27.53
CA ALA A 91 10.11 -2.45 -27.79
C ALA A 91 11.07 -3.31 -28.60
#